data_AF-A0A7J7MTM9-F1
#
_entry.id   AF-A0A7J7MTM9-F1
#
_cell.length_a   1.000
_cell.length_b   1.000
_cell.length_c   1.000
_cell.angle_alpha   90.00
_cell.angle_beta   90.00
_cell.angle_gamma   90.00
#
_symmetry.space_group_name_H-M   'P 1'
#
loop_
_entity.id
_entity.type
_entity.pdbx_description
1 polymer ?
#
loop_
_entity_poly.entity_id
_entity_poly.type
_entity_poly.pdbx_seq_one_letter_code
_entity_poly.pdbx_strand_id
1 'polypeptide(L)'
;IGSNPKEIVELPATFNKCANLDELICSVYPHLEKVTTASTTYLTERAILSARNEDAKIINIQAMSKIQSQEIVYLAADKLSKTDSVDRTVTNRYPQ
;
A
#
# COMPACT_ATOMS: atom_id res chain seq x y z
N ILE A 1 14.25 -0.81 -39.43
CA ILE A 1 14.82 -0.61 -38.08
C ILE A 1 13.68 -0.92 -37.11
N GLY A 2 13.75 -2.07 -36.45
CA GLY A 2 12.62 -2.61 -35.70
C GLY A 2 13.02 -3.98 -35.19
N SER A 3 14.01 -4.00 -34.29
CA SER A 3 14.37 -5.20 -33.55
C SER A 3 13.18 -5.56 -32.67
N ASN A 4 12.49 -6.65 -32.99
CA ASN A 4 11.50 -7.27 -32.13
C ASN A 4 12.27 -7.84 -30.92
N PRO A 5 12.23 -7.21 -29.73
CA PRO A 5 12.94 -7.76 -28.60
C PRO A 5 12.10 -8.95 -28.14
N LYS A 6 12.57 -10.17 -28.42
CA LYS A 6 12.19 -11.30 -27.60
C LYS A 6 12.73 -11.02 -26.20
N GLU A 7 11.93 -10.34 -25.39
CA GLU A 7 12.23 -10.09 -23.99
C GLU A 7 12.06 -11.41 -23.23
N ILE A 8 13.05 -12.29 -23.39
CA ILE A 8 13.16 -13.53 -22.64
C ILE A 8 13.92 -13.16 -21.38
N VAL A 9 13.20 -12.75 -20.34
CA VAL A 9 13.77 -12.64 -19.00
C VAL A 9 13.91 -14.07 -18.47
N GLU A 10 15.13 -14.60 -18.46
CA GLU A 10 15.42 -15.87 -17.82
C GLU A 10 15.43 -15.68 -16.30
N LEU A 11 14.39 -16.17 -15.63
CA LEU A 11 14.32 -16.16 -14.18
C LEU A 11 15.27 -17.23 -13.61
N PRO A 12 16.04 -16.91 -12.55
CA PRO A 12 16.83 -17.91 -11.84
C PRO A 12 15.96 -19.07 -11.37
N ALA A 13 16.49 -20.30 -11.40
CA ALA A 13 15.78 -21.48 -10.87
C ALA A 13 15.43 -21.37 -9.37
N THR A 14 16.10 -20.47 -8.65
CA THR A 14 15.83 -20.13 -7.24
C THR A 14 14.63 -19.20 -7.05
N PHE A 15 14.03 -18.71 -8.13
CA PHE A 15 12.85 -17.85 -8.07
C PHE A 15 11.62 -18.68 -7.71
N ASN A 16 11.25 -18.64 -6.43
CA ASN A 16 10.03 -19.29 -5.95
C ASN A 16 8.82 -18.48 -6.41
N LYS A 17 8.00 -19.07 -7.27
CA LYS A 17 6.72 -18.50 -7.67
C LYS A 17 5.66 -18.92 -6.67
N CYS A 18 5.07 -17.96 -5.96
CA CYS A 18 3.89 -18.20 -5.14
C CYS A 18 2.69 -18.53 -6.04
N ALA A 19 1.90 -19.53 -5.66
CA ALA A 19 0.71 -19.96 -6.38
C ALA A 19 -0.44 -18.96 -6.23
N ASN A 20 -0.49 -18.23 -5.12
CA ASN A 20 -1.52 -17.23 -4.83
C ASN A 20 -0.98 -16.14 -3.89
N LEU A 21 -1.82 -15.11 -3.69
CA LEU A 21 -1.48 -13.96 -2.85
C LEU A 21 -1.29 -14.32 -1.37
N ASP A 22 -2.01 -15.33 -0.87
CA ASP A 22 -1.88 -15.75 0.53
C ASP A 22 -0.50 -16.34 0.82
N GLU A 23 -0.03 -17.20 -0.09
CA GLU A 23 1.30 -17.78 -0.03
C GLU A 23 2.40 -16.71 -0.14
N LEU A 24 2.22 -15.73 -1.04
CA LEU A 24 3.14 -14.59 -1.14
C LEU A 24 3.23 -13.84 0.18
N ILE A 25 2.09 -13.43 0.76
CA ILE A 25 2.05 -12.69 2.02
C ILE A 25 2.67 -13.50 3.16
N CYS A 26 2.34 -14.78 3.29
CA CYS A 26 2.88 -15.64 4.34
C CYS A 26 4.40 -15.89 4.18
N SER A 27 4.90 -15.95 2.94
CA SER A 27 6.33 -16.12 2.67
C SER A 27 7.15 -14.88 3.02
N VAL A 28 6.59 -13.69 2.79
CA VAL A 28 7.25 -12.40 3.04
C VAL A 28 7.12 -11.99 4.51
N TYR A 29 5.95 -12.22 5.11
CA TYR A 29 5.63 -11.90 6.50
C TYR A 29 5.29 -13.17 7.30
N PRO A 30 6.28 -14.01 7.63
CA PRO A 30 6.04 -15.19 8.43
C PRO A 30 5.51 -14.80 9.81
N HIS A 31 4.47 -15.50 10.27
CA HIS A 31 3.84 -15.34 11.58
C HIS A 31 3.14 -14.00 11.81
N LEU A 32 2.71 -13.32 10.73
CA LEU A 32 2.02 -12.02 10.80
C LEU A 32 0.81 -12.04 11.77
N GLU A 33 0.18 -13.20 11.96
CA GLU A 33 -0.93 -13.40 12.90
C GLU A 33 -0.56 -13.27 14.38
N LYS A 34 0.71 -13.55 14.73
CA LYS A 34 1.21 -13.49 16.11
C LYS A 34 1.92 -12.19 16.43
N VAL A 35 2.06 -11.32 15.43
CA VAL A 35 2.81 -10.08 15.55
C VAL A 35 1.92 -9.05 16.23
N THR A 36 2.06 -8.95 17.56
CA THR A 36 1.36 -7.95 18.38
C THR A 36 1.78 -6.53 18.03
N THR A 37 3.03 -6.35 17.59
CA THR A 37 3.58 -5.08 17.06
C THR A 37 4.68 -5.40 16.05
N ALA A 38 4.37 -5.40 14.76
CA ALA A 38 5.40 -5.52 13.73
C ALA A 38 6.25 -4.26 13.84
N SER A 39 7.57 -4.39 14.01
CA SER A 39 8.40 -3.20 13.99
C SER A 39 8.31 -2.56 12.60
N THR A 40 8.38 -1.22 12.55
CA THR A 40 8.41 -0.50 11.27
C THR A 40 9.50 -1.08 10.36
N THR A 41 10.68 -1.34 10.91
CA THR A 41 11.82 -1.95 10.19
C THR A 41 11.46 -3.32 9.60
N TYR A 42 10.79 -4.19 10.37
CA TYR A 42 10.39 -5.52 9.89
C TYR A 42 9.50 -5.43 8.66
N LEU A 43 8.51 -4.53 8.68
CA LEU A 43 7.59 -4.32 7.56
C LEU A 43 8.29 -3.68 6.36
N THR A 44 9.12 -2.66 6.58
CA THR A 44 9.77 -1.91 5.49
C THR A 44 10.82 -2.73 4.75
N GLU A 45 11.61 -3.54 5.45
CA GLU A 45 12.64 -4.41 4.82
C GLU A 45 12.03 -5.51 3.96
N ARG A 46 10.74 -5.81 4.18
CA ARG A 46 10.00 -6.90 3.54
C ARG A 46 8.84 -6.36 2.70
N ALA A 47 8.92 -5.11 2.24
CA ALA A 47 7.84 -4.50 1.48
C ALA A 47 7.56 -5.27 0.17
N ILE A 48 6.29 -5.63 -0.04
CA ILE A 48 5.83 -6.18 -1.30
C ILE A 48 5.55 -5.01 -2.26
N LEU A 49 6.24 -4.98 -3.39
CA LEU A 49 6.08 -3.92 -4.40
C LEU A 49 5.13 -4.39 -5.50
N SER A 50 4.25 -3.48 -5.94
CA SER A 50 3.36 -3.71 -7.07
C SER A 50 3.37 -2.51 -8.02
N ALA A 51 3.14 -2.77 -9.30
CA ALA A 51 3.11 -1.74 -10.34
C ALA A 51 1.87 -0.83 -10.25
N ARG A 52 0.74 -1.35 -9.74
CA ARG A 52 -0.52 -0.60 -9.63
C ARG A 52 -0.92 -0.43 -8.17
N ASN A 53 -1.43 0.75 -7.83
CA ASN A 53 -1.93 1.06 -6.49
C ASN A 53 -3.10 0.16 -6.08
N GLU A 54 -3.98 -0.22 -7.00
CA GLU A 54 -5.10 -1.14 -6.69
C GLU A 54 -4.61 -2.52 -6.26
N ASP A 55 -3.57 -3.04 -6.90
CA ASP A 55 -2.98 -4.32 -6.51
C ASP A 55 -2.28 -4.18 -5.15
N ALA A 56 -1.53 -3.10 -4.92
CA ALA A 56 -0.92 -2.80 -3.62
C ALA A 56 -1.97 -2.68 -2.49
N LYS A 57 -3.13 -2.07 -2.79
CA LYS A 57 -4.26 -1.97 -1.86
C LYS A 57 -4.83 -3.34 -1.52
N ILE A 58 -5.04 -4.21 -2.50
CA ILE A 58 -5.51 -5.59 -2.27
C ILE A 58 -4.51 -6.36 -1.41
N ILE A 59 -3.21 -6.27 -1.71
CA ILE A 59 -2.14 -6.89 -0.93
C ILE A 59 -2.17 -6.40 0.52
N ASN A 60 -2.25 -5.07 0.73
CA ASN A 60 -2.27 -4.47 2.06
C ASN A 60 -3.49 -4.91 2.87
N ILE A 61 -4.69 -4.91 2.26
CA ILE A 61 -5.92 -5.35 2.93
C ILE A 61 -5.80 -6.82 3.35
N GLN A 62 -5.33 -7.70 2.46
CA GLN A 62 -5.20 -9.12 2.78
C GLN A 62 -4.13 -9.36 3.86
N ALA A 63 -3.00 -8.64 3.82
CA ALA A 63 -1.97 -8.72 4.85
C ALA A 63 -2.50 -8.24 6.21
N MET A 64 -3.19 -7.10 6.25
CA MET A 64 -3.80 -6.58 7.49
C MET A 64 -4.83 -7.54 8.07
N SER A 65 -5.63 -8.21 7.24
CA SER A 65 -6.64 -9.17 7.70
C SER A 65 -6.07 -10.39 8.46
N LYS A 66 -4.76 -10.64 8.33
CA LYS A 66 -4.07 -11.73 9.05
C LYS A 66 -3.65 -11.33 10.46
N ILE A 67 -3.57 -10.05 10.77
CA ILE A 67 -3.11 -9.56 12.08
C ILE A 67 -4.21 -9.78 13.12
N GLN A 68 -3.92 -10.54 14.18
CA GLN A 68 -4.86 -10.81 15.28
C GLN A 68 -4.81 -9.71 16.34
N SER A 69 -5.05 -8.47 15.93
CA SER A 69 -5.04 -7.30 16.82
C SER A 69 -6.29 -6.44 16.61
N GLN A 70 -6.44 -5.40 17.41
CA GLN A 70 -7.56 -4.46 17.30
C GLN A 70 -7.41 -3.59 16.05
N GLU A 71 -8.45 -3.54 15.22
CA GLU A 71 -8.55 -2.61 14.09
C GLU A 71 -8.90 -1.20 14.61
N ILE A 72 -8.19 -0.19 14.11
CA ILE A 72 -8.47 1.22 14.37
C ILE A 72 -8.67 1.91 13.03
N VAL A 73 -9.85 2.48 12.81
CA VAL A 73 -10.21 3.17 11.57
C VAL A 73 -10.07 4.68 11.75
N TYR A 74 -9.33 5.32 10.84
CA TYR A 74 -9.14 6.77 10.81
C TYR A 74 -9.93 7.38 9.65
N LEU A 75 -10.79 8.36 9.95
CA LEU A 75 -11.59 9.04 8.94
C LEU A 75 -10.86 10.29 8.41
N ALA A 76 -10.83 10.45 7.09
CA ALA A 76 -10.29 11.65 6.46
C ALA A 76 -11.21 12.86 6.73
N ALA A 77 -10.62 14.02 6.98
CA ALA A 77 -11.34 15.28 7.22
C ALA A 77 -11.58 16.08 5.92
N ASP A 78 -11.95 15.40 4.83
CA ASP A 78 -12.13 16.06 3.55
C ASP A 78 -13.40 16.91 3.56
N LYS A 79 -13.19 18.23 3.56
CA LYS A 79 -14.26 19.21 3.42
C LYS A 79 -14.54 19.39 1.94
N LEU A 80 -15.63 18.81 1.44
CA LEU A 80 -16.23 19.31 0.20
C LEU A 80 -16.77 20.71 0.53
N SER A 81 -15.99 21.75 0.30
CA SER A 81 -16.57 23.08 0.18
C SER A 81 -17.48 23.04 -1.04
N LYS A 82 -18.78 22.81 -0.83
CA LYS A 82 -19.77 23.31 -1.77
C LYS A 82 -19.52 24.82 -1.84
N THR A 83 -19.29 25.31 -3.05
CA THR A 83 -19.17 26.73 -3.35
C THR A 83 -20.50 27.39 -3.10
N ASP A 84 -20.84 27.67 -1.84
CA ASP A 84 -22.05 28.41 -1.51
C ASP A 84 -21.67 29.74 -0.88
N SER A 85 -21.76 30.75 -1.75
CA SER A 85 -21.56 32.20 -1.57
C SER A 85 -20.12 32.70 -1.45
N VAL A 86 -19.75 33.56 -2.41
CA VAL A 86 -18.59 34.46 -2.29
C VAL A 86 -18.86 35.37 -1.11
N ASP A 87 -18.29 35.05 0.04
CA ASP A 87 -18.21 36.00 1.14
C ASP A 87 -17.18 37.08 0.78
N ARG A 88 -17.68 38.25 0.37
CA ARG A 88 -16.87 39.43 0.02
C ARG A 88 -16.25 40.13 1.24
N THR A 89 -16.28 39.54 2.44
CA THR A 89 -15.86 40.24 3.66
C THR A 89 -14.56 39.74 4.30
N VAL A 90 -13.86 38.75 3.73
CA VAL A 90 -12.57 38.32 4.32
C VAL A 90 -11.43 39.25 3.88
N THR A 91 -11.25 40.35 4.61
CA THR A 91 -10.05 41.17 4.54
C THR A 91 -8.83 40.34 4.99
N ASN A 92 -7.82 40.34 4.11
CA ASN A 92 -6.48 39.76 4.22
C ASN A 92 -5.91 39.71 5.66
N ARG A 93 -5.59 38.49 6.15
CA ARG A 93 -4.94 38.24 7.46
C ARG A 93 -3.53 37.65 7.29
N TYR A 94 -2.65 38.34 6.59
CA TYR A 94 -1.21 38.09 6.68
C TYR A 94 -0.44 39.41 6.86
N PRO A 95 0.38 39.55 7.92
CA PRO A 95 1.32 40.68 8.03
C PRO A 95 2.54 40.47 7.11
N GLN A 96 3.08 41.57 6.59
CA GLN A 96 4.33 41.59 5.81
C GLN A 96 5.56 41.42 6.71
#